data_AF-A0A5C5ZW06-F1
#
_entry.id   AF-A0A5C5ZW06-F1
#
_cell.length_a   1.000
_cell.length_b   1.000
_cell.length_c   1.000
_cell.angle_alpha   90.00
_cell.angle_beta   90.00
_cell.angle_gamma   90.00
#
_symmetry.space_group_name_H-M   'P 1'
#
loop_
_entity.id
_entity.type
_entity.pdbx_description
1 polymer ?
#
loop_
_entity_poly.entity_id
_entity_poly.type
_entity_poly.pdbx_seq_one_letter_code
_entity_poly.pdbx_strand_id
1 'polypeptide(L)'
;MSTARKSNNHSAPQSCQPAPAHSRFASNPTLRNAWTLIQLRDYVAAANILGSAGRDPQIRNALSVCLMRSGCVDLAVDILRSIVLKPGTVVQRPEMSDVCKRNFATALLMSGFPNGALEVLDETADPQHPVAQQLRQAIKRWERTLSWIRLLDWKLNGIHPSDSRVPIDFEPGEFESDANPTRPEKPGGSTDGSLKLAA
;
A
#
# COMPACT_ATOMS: atom_id res chain seq x y z
N MET A 1 56.62 -32.76 21.52
CA MET A 1 56.39 -31.42 20.94
C MET A 1 55.13 -31.52 20.08
N SER A 2 53.96 -31.46 20.72
CA SER A 2 53.04 -30.30 20.80
C SER A 2 52.48 -29.84 19.45
N THR A 3 51.18 -30.05 19.34
CA THR A 3 50.24 -29.80 18.25
C THR A 3 49.90 -28.33 18.04
N ALA A 4 49.59 -27.92 16.81
CA ALA A 4 48.83 -26.69 16.56
C ALA A 4 47.94 -26.85 15.32
N ARG A 5 46.66 -27.18 15.58
CA ARG A 5 45.57 -27.24 14.60
C ARG A 5 44.84 -25.89 14.67
N LYS A 6 44.86 -25.13 13.57
CA LYS A 6 44.26 -23.79 13.46
C LYS A 6 42.78 -23.95 13.09
N SER A 7 41.88 -23.65 14.01
CA SER A 7 40.42 -23.61 13.77
C SER A 7 40.00 -22.23 13.28
N ASN A 8 39.46 -22.14 12.07
CA ASN A 8 38.79 -20.94 11.54
C ASN A 8 37.31 -20.99 11.90
N ASN A 9 36.88 -20.12 12.82
CA ASN A 9 35.47 -19.83 13.08
C ASN A 9 34.99 -18.73 12.12
N HIS A 10 34.31 -19.10 11.04
CA HIS A 10 33.49 -18.16 10.28
C HIS A 10 32.09 -18.11 10.91
N SER A 11 31.81 -17.00 11.60
CA SER A 11 30.46 -16.65 12.05
C SER A 11 29.64 -16.26 10.82
N ALA A 12 28.61 -17.03 10.51
CA ALA A 12 27.64 -16.67 9.49
C ALA A 12 26.80 -15.47 9.98
N PRO A 13 26.45 -14.51 9.11
CA PRO A 13 25.53 -13.44 9.47
C PRO A 13 24.13 -14.03 9.72
N GLN A 14 23.58 -13.74 10.89
CA GLN A 14 22.19 -14.05 11.21
C GLN A 14 21.27 -13.36 10.21
N SER A 15 20.61 -14.17 9.39
CA SER A 15 19.55 -13.74 8.49
C SER A 15 18.38 -13.19 9.32
N CYS A 16 18.23 -11.87 9.35
CA CYS A 16 17.03 -11.20 9.84
C CYS A 16 15.87 -11.49 8.87
N GLN A 17 15.23 -12.64 9.02
CA GLN A 17 14.00 -12.91 8.29
C GLN A 17 12.85 -12.07 8.91
N PRO A 18 12.15 -11.24 8.13
CA PRO A 18 10.97 -10.55 8.60
C PRO A 18 9.87 -11.58 8.92
N ALA A 19 9.33 -11.52 10.14
CA ALA A 19 8.23 -12.37 10.57
C ALA A 19 7.02 -12.23 9.62
N PRO A 20 6.27 -13.31 9.35
CA PRO A 20 5.15 -13.30 8.43
C PRO A 20 4.06 -12.29 8.86
N ALA A 21 3.59 -11.48 7.91
CA ALA A 21 2.67 -10.35 8.13
C ALA A 21 1.37 -10.73 8.86
N HIS A 22 0.94 -11.99 8.78
CA HIS A 22 -0.23 -12.53 9.51
C HIS A 22 -0.10 -12.45 11.05
N SER A 23 1.12 -12.39 11.60
CA SER A 23 1.33 -12.39 13.05
C SER A 23 0.95 -11.07 13.73
N ARG A 24 0.93 -9.93 13.02
CA ARG A 24 0.72 -8.61 13.65
C ARG A 24 -0.76 -8.28 13.86
N PHE A 25 -1.60 -8.70 12.92
CA PHE A 25 -3.07 -8.62 13.04
C PHE A 25 -3.61 -9.35 14.26
N ALA A 26 -3.01 -10.51 14.59
CA ALA A 26 -3.44 -11.32 15.72
C ALA A 26 -3.21 -10.64 17.08
N SER A 27 -2.27 -9.68 17.16
CA SER A 27 -1.81 -9.10 18.42
C SER A 27 -2.62 -7.91 18.91
N ASN A 28 -3.41 -7.26 18.05
CA ASN A 28 -4.16 -6.05 18.43
C ASN A 28 -5.64 -6.37 18.74
N PRO A 29 -6.08 -6.34 20.01
CA PRO A 29 -7.45 -6.69 20.38
C PRO A 29 -8.48 -5.71 19.80
N THR A 30 -8.12 -4.43 19.64
CA THR A 30 -9.01 -3.42 19.10
C THR A 30 -9.29 -3.64 17.62
N LEU A 31 -8.25 -4.00 16.86
CA LEU A 31 -8.39 -4.35 15.45
C LEU A 31 -9.28 -5.59 15.27
N ARG A 32 -9.12 -6.60 16.15
CA ARG A 32 -9.97 -7.80 16.15
C ARG A 32 -11.44 -7.48 16.42
N ASN A 33 -11.73 -6.62 17.39
CA ASN A 33 -13.09 -6.21 17.69
C ASN A 33 -13.72 -5.42 16.53
N ALA A 34 -12.95 -4.51 15.93
CA ALA A 34 -13.39 -3.76 14.75
C ALA A 34 -13.64 -4.68 13.55
N TRP A 35 -12.87 -5.76 13.40
CA TRP A 35 -13.03 -6.71 12.30
C TRP A 35 -14.41 -7.34 12.25
N THR A 36 -15.00 -7.69 13.39
CA THR A 36 -16.38 -8.21 13.45
C THR A 36 -17.38 -7.21 12.86
N LEU A 37 -17.22 -5.93 13.15
CA LEU A 37 -18.08 -4.86 12.61
C LEU A 37 -17.84 -4.64 11.11
N ILE A 38 -16.57 -4.70 10.67
CA ILE A 38 -16.19 -4.62 9.26
C ILE A 38 -16.84 -5.74 8.45
N GLN A 39 -16.85 -6.98 8.97
CA GLN A 39 -17.51 -8.12 8.33
C GLN A 39 -19.04 -7.94 8.24
N LEU A 40 -19.64 -7.29 9.24
CA LEU A 40 -21.05 -6.89 9.23
C LEU A 40 -21.34 -5.65 8.37
N ARG A 41 -20.31 -5.08 7.71
CA ARG A 41 -20.37 -3.82 6.94
C ARG A 41 -20.80 -2.60 7.76
N ASP A 42 -20.67 -2.65 9.09
CA ASP A 42 -20.89 -1.50 9.96
C ASP A 42 -19.60 -0.68 10.10
N TYR A 43 -19.27 0.04 9.02
CA TYR A 43 -18.04 0.82 8.94
C TYR A 43 -18.04 2.03 9.89
N VAL A 44 -19.20 2.56 10.25
CA VAL A 44 -19.31 3.69 11.18
C VAL A 44 -18.96 3.23 12.60
N ALA A 45 -19.53 2.12 13.06
CA ALA A 45 -19.18 1.57 14.37
C ALA A 45 -17.72 1.10 14.41
N ALA A 46 -17.22 0.48 13.33
CA ALA A 46 -15.81 0.09 13.23
C ALA A 46 -14.87 1.32 13.32
N ALA A 47 -15.18 2.40 12.60
CA ALA A 47 -14.42 3.64 12.64
C ALA A 47 -14.39 4.27 14.04
N ASN A 48 -15.51 4.24 14.77
CA ASN A 48 -15.57 4.76 16.15
C ASN A 48 -14.61 3.99 17.08
N ILE A 49 -14.59 2.66 16.99
CA ILE A 49 -13.66 1.84 17.78
C ILE A 49 -12.21 2.14 17.40
N LEU A 50 -11.90 2.12 16.10
CA LEU A 50 -10.54 2.31 15.59
C LEU A 50 -10.00 3.73 15.85
N GLY A 51 -10.87 4.75 15.83
CA GLY A 51 -10.50 6.14 16.11
C GLY A 51 -9.94 6.36 17.52
N SER A 52 -10.38 5.55 18.48
CA SER A 52 -9.89 5.60 19.87
C SER A 52 -8.64 4.75 20.12
N ALA A 53 -8.22 3.92 19.15
CA ALA A 53 -7.26 2.84 19.35
C ALA A 53 -5.78 3.24 19.27
N GLY A 54 -5.49 4.49 18.86
CA GLY A 54 -4.13 5.06 18.90
C GLY A 54 -3.58 5.50 17.53
N ARG A 55 -2.23 5.52 17.43
CA ARG A 55 -1.51 6.02 16.24
C ARG A 55 -0.80 4.93 15.42
N ASP A 56 -1.09 3.67 15.72
CA ASP A 56 -0.53 2.55 14.97
C ASP A 56 -0.93 2.64 13.47
N PRO A 57 0.02 2.50 12.53
CA PRO A 57 -0.27 2.60 11.11
C PRO A 57 -1.32 1.61 10.61
N GLN A 58 -1.37 0.38 11.14
CA GLN A 58 -2.34 -0.63 10.71
C GLN A 58 -3.75 -0.25 11.15
N ILE A 59 -3.90 0.21 12.40
CA ILE A 59 -5.17 0.78 12.92
C ILE A 59 -5.60 1.97 12.05
N ARG A 60 -4.69 2.91 11.79
CA ARG A 60 -5.00 4.12 11.00
C ARG A 60 -5.37 3.80 9.56
N ASN A 61 -4.72 2.81 8.96
CA ASN A 61 -5.07 2.32 7.64
C ASN A 61 -6.49 1.72 7.63
N ALA A 62 -6.80 0.81 8.56
CA ALA A 62 -8.12 0.20 8.68
C ALA A 62 -9.22 1.24 8.97
N LEU A 63 -8.94 2.23 9.83
CA LEU A 63 -9.82 3.36 10.11
C LEU A 63 -10.11 4.14 8.82
N SER A 64 -9.08 4.43 8.04
CA SER A 64 -9.23 5.19 6.79
C SER A 64 -10.06 4.44 5.75
N VAL A 65 -9.91 3.11 5.65
CA VAL A 65 -10.79 2.29 4.80
C VAL A 65 -12.24 2.36 5.26
N CYS A 66 -12.50 2.25 6.57
CA CYS A 66 -13.85 2.40 7.12
C CYS A 66 -14.44 3.77 6.80
N LEU A 67 -13.65 4.84 6.96
CA LEU A 67 -14.06 6.22 6.65
C LEU A 67 -14.36 6.42 5.15
N MET A 68 -13.54 5.86 4.25
CA MET A 68 -13.83 5.90 2.81
C MET A 68 -15.16 5.19 2.50
N ARG A 69 -15.37 4.00 3.06
CA ARG A 69 -16.59 3.20 2.84
C ARG A 69 -17.85 3.80 3.48
N SER A 70 -17.71 4.62 4.52
CA SER A 70 -18.81 5.38 5.13
C SER A 70 -19.02 6.77 4.50
N GLY A 71 -18.24 7.15 3.49
CA GLY A 71 -18.35 8.43 2.78
C GLY A 71 -17.61 9.61 3.43
N CYS A 72 -16.86 9.39 4.50
CA CYS A 72 -16.04 10.39 5.17
C CYS A 72 -14.64 10.51 4.53
N VAL A 73 -14.60 10.83 3.24
CA VAL A 73 -13.37 10.77 2.41
C VAL A 73 -12.29 11.75 2.89
N ASP A 74 -12.66 12.99 3.21
CA ASP A 74 -11.69 14.03 3.61
C ASP A 74 -10.89 13.62 4.86
N LEU A 75 -11.58 13.05 5.85
CA LEU A 75 -10.95 12.52 7.06
C LEU A 75 -10.02 11.34 6.76
N ALA A 76 -10.41 10.48 5.82
CA ALA A 76 -9.55 9.37 5.39
C ALA A 76 -8.26 9.89 4.72
N VAL A 77 -8.38 10.91 3.85
CA VAL A 77 -7.22 11.55 3.23
C VAL A 77 -6.28 12.12 4.28
N ASP A 78 -6.79 12.83 5.28
CA ASP A 78 -5.96 13.43 6.33
C ASP A 78 -5.19 12.39 7.16
N ILE A 79 -5.85 11.29 7.53
CA ILE A 79 -5.23 10.20 8.28
C ILE A 79 -4.16 9.52 7.43
N LEU A 80 -4.48 9.16 6.18
CA LEU A 80 -3.57 8.49 5.26
C LEU A 80 -2.37 9.36 4.92
N ARG A 81 -2.58 10.67 4.70
CA ARG A 81 -1.50 11.64 4.49
C ARG A 81 -0.53 11.65 5.67
N SER A 82 -1.05 11.62 6.90
CA SER A 82 -0.23 11.66 8.12
C SER A 82 0.66 10.44 8.32
N ILE A 83 0.28 9.28 7.73
CA ILE A 83 1.04 8.04 7.84
C ILE A 83 1.89 7.75 6.59
N VAL A 84 1.44 8.12 5.38
CA VAL A 84 2.15 7.82 4.13
C VAL A 84 3.22 8.88 3.83
N LEU A 85 3.00 10.14 4.18
CA LEU A 85 3.95 11.23 3.88
C LEU A 85 4.85 11.56 5.06
N LYS A 86 6.03 12.10 4.77
CA LYS A 86 6.87 12.75 5.78
C LYS A 86 6.23 14.08 6.20
N PRO A 87 6.16 14.40 7.51
CA PRO A 87 5.49 15.59 8.00
C PRO A 87 6.01 16.86 7.33
N GLY A 88 5.10 17.73 6.89
CA GLY A 88 5.44 19.00 6.23
C GLY A 88 5.95 18.86 4.79
N THR A 89 5.84 17.68 4.18
CA THR A 89 6.31 17.44 2.82
C THR A 89 5.27 16.68 1.99
N VAL A 90 5.53 16.59 0.68
CA VAL A 90 4.82 15.70 -0.25
C VAL A 90 5.58 14.38 -0.49
N VAL A 91 6.68 14.16 0.22
CA VAL A 91 7.56 12.99 0.02
C VAL A 91 7.01 11.80 0.80
N GLN A 92 6.87 10.66 0.14
CA GLN A 92 6.40 9.44 0.79
C GLN A 92 7.46 8.85 1.73
N ARG A 93 6.97 8.12 2.71
CA ARG A 93 7.78 7.30 3.61
C ARG A 93 8.09 5.96 2.95
N PRO A 94 9.37 5.64 2.68
CA PRO A 94 9.73 4.38 2.04
C PRO A 94 9.38 3.15 2.89
N GLU A 95 9.29 3.32 4.22
CA GLU A 95 8.98 2.26 5.18
C GLU A 95 7.50 1.86 5.22
N MET A 96 6.61 2.62 4.56
CA MET A 96 5.18 2.39 4.62
C MET A 96 4.75 1.26 3.70
N SER A 97 3.79 0.44 4.15
CA SER A 97 3.28 -0.67 3.37
C SER A 97 2.60 -0.18 2.10
N ASP A 98 2.76 -0.93 1.01
CA ASP A 98 2.11 -0.61 -0.27
C ASP A 98 0.58 -0.59 -0.15
N VAL A 99 0.01 -1.33 0.80
CA VAL A 99 -1.43 -1.28 1.13
C VAL A 99 -1.82 0.13 1.60
N CYS A 100 -1.04 0.73 2.52
CA CYS A 100 -1.29 2.10 2.97
C CYS A 100 -1.18 3.10 1.82
N LYS A 101 -0.19 2.94 0.93
CA LYS A 101 -0.02 3.80 -0.25
C LYS A 101 -1.20 3.67 -1.21
N ARG A 102 -1.64 2.45 -1.55
CA ARG A 102 -2.81 2.23 -2.42
C ARG A 102 -4.10 2.77 -1.82
N ASN A 103 -4.27 2.65 -0.50
CA ASN A 103 -5.41 3.26 0.20
C ASN A 103 -5.35 4.78 0.16
N PHE A 104 -4.16 5.38 0.29
CA PHE A 104 -3.98 6.82 0.13
C PHE A 104 -4.30 7.28 -1.29
N ALA A 105 -3.82 6.56 -2.31
CA ALA A 105 -4.20 6.82 -3.69
C ALA A 105 -5.71 6.70 -3.93
N THR A 106 -6.37 5.71 -3.31
CA THR A 106 -7.83 5.55 -3.37
C THR A 106 -8.54 6.76 -2.76
N ALA A 107 -8.12 7.20 -1.57
CA ALA A 107 -8.71 8.36 -0.90
C ALA A 107 -8.52 9.65 -1.69
N LEU A 108 -7.32 9.88 -2.25
CA LEU A 108 -7.02 11.02 -3.12
C LEU A 108 -7.92 11.01 -4.36
N LEU A 109 -8.10 9.84 -4.97
CA LEU A 109 -8.95 9.69 -6.14
C LEU A 109 -10.41 10.02 -5.83
N MET A 110 -10.94 9.51 -4.72
CA MET A 110 -12.30 9.82 -4.24
C MET A 110 -12.49 11.29 -3.90
N SER A 111 -11.43 11.94 -3.41
CA SER A 111 -11.40 13.36 -3.07
C SER A 111 -11.18 14.28 -4.29
N GLY A 112 -11.07 13.72 -5.50
CA GLY A 112 -10.93 14.49 -6.74
C GLY A 112 -9.50 14.88 -7.10
N PHE A 113 -8.50 14.16 -6.59
CA PHE A 113 -7.07 14.39 -6.84
C PHE A 113 -6.42 13.23 -7.64
N PRO A 114 -6.77 13.03 -8.92
CA PRO A 114 -6.25 11.92 -9.72
C PRO A 114 -4.73 11.96 -9.94
N ASN A 115 -4.12 13.16 -10.05
CA ASN A 115 -2.66 13.28 -10.19
C ASN A 115 -1.93 12.82 -8.93
N GLY A 116 -2.38 13.28 -7.76
CA GLY A 116 -1.83 12.81 -6.48
C GLY A 116 -2.00 11.31 -6.30
N ALA A 117 -3.12 10.73 -6.76
CA ALA A 117 -3.31 9.29 -6.76
C ALA A 117 -2.29 8.56 -7.67
N LEU A 118 -2.03 9.07 -8.88
CA LEU A 118 -1.01 8.49 -9.79
C LEU A 118 0.40 8.57 -9.20
N GLU A 119 0.79 9.74 -8.65
CA GLU A 119 2.08 9.92 -7.98
C GLU A 119 2.28 8.92 -6.85
N VAL A 120 1.24 8.70 -6.04
CA VAL A 120 1.28 7.71 -4.96
C VAL A 120 1.45 6.29 -5.50
N LEU A 121 0.75 5.95 -6.59
CA LEU A 121 0.83 4.62 -7.21
C LEU A 121 2.17 4.36 -7.90
N ASP A 122 2.86 5.38 -8.39
CA ASP A 122 4.16 5.23 -9.06
C ASP A 122 5.29 4.89 -8.08
N GLU A 123 5.11 5.19 -6.79
CA GLU A 123 6.06 4.83 -5.71
C GLU A 123 5.72 3.51 -4.98
N THR A 124 4.72 2.76 -5.46
CA THR A 124 4.42 1.41 -4.95
C THR A 124 5.40 0.38 -5.52
N ALA A 125 5.81 -0.60 -4.73
CA ALA A 125 6.79 -1.60 -5.16
C ALA A 125 6.21 -2.61 -6.17
N ASP A 126 4.89 -2.83 -6.13
CA ASP A 126 4.15 -3.67 -7.09
C ASP A 126 3.16 -2.86 -7.95
N PRO A 127 3.61 -2.32 -9.11
CA PRO A 127 2.74 -1.64 -10.06
C PRO A 127 1.66 -2.54 -10.67
N GLN A 128 1.83 -3.87 -10.62
CA GLN A 128 0.90 -4.84 -11.20
C GLN A 128 -0.13 -5.33 -10.19
N HIS A 129 -0.13 -4.78 -8.97
CA HIS A 129 -1.12 -5.10 -7.97
C HIS A 129 -2.54 -4.85 -8.50
N PRO A 130 -3.51 -5.78 -8.35
CA PRO A 130 -4.84 -5.66 -8.94
C PRO A 130 -5.55 -4.34 -8.64
N VAL A 131 -5.50 -3.89 -7.38
CA VAL A 131 -6.10 -2.60 -6.97
C VAL A 131 -5.38 -1.39 -7.57
N ALA A 132 -4.04 -1.43 -7.70
CA ALA A 132 -3.31 -0.36 -8.38
C ALA A 132 -3.71 -0.28 -9.86
N GLN A 133 -3.89 -1.42 -10.52
CA GLN A 133 -4.38 -1.47 -11.89
C GLN A 133 -5.82 -0.94 -12.00
N GLN A 134 -6.72 -1.32 -11.08
CA GLN A 134 -8.10 -0.82 -11.05
C GLN A 134 -8.15 0.71 -10.89
N LEU A 135 -7.34 1.28 -10.00
CA LEU A 135 -7.22 2.73 -9.83
C LEU A 135 -6.74 3.42 -11.11
N ARG A 136 -5.66 2.92 -11.73
CA ARG A 136 -5.16 3.47 -13.00
C ARG A 136 -6.19 3.36 -14.13
N GLN A 137 -6.94 2.26 -14.18
CA GLN A 137 -8.02 2.07 -15.15
C GLN A 137 -9.20 3.01 -14.89
N ALA A 138 -9.57 3.26 -13.63
CA ALA A 138 -10.60 4.24 -13.28
C ALA A 138 -10.22 5.65 -13.74
N ILE A 139 -8.97 6.06 -13.46
CA ILE A 139 -8.43 7.35 -13.93
C ILE A 139 -8.46 7.42 -15.46
N LYS A 140 -7.97 6.38 -16.15
CA LYS A 140 -7.97 6.33 -17.63
C LYS A 140 -9.37 6.38 -18.24
N ARG A 141 -10.38 5.78 -17.58
CA ARG A 141 -11.78 5.87 -18.00
C ARG A 141 -12.30 7.30 -17.82
N TRP A 142 -11.99 7.93 -16.71
CA TRP A 142 -12.33 9.34 -16.46
C TRP A 142 -11.63 10.28 -17.45
N GLU A 143 -10.36 10.06 -17.78
CA GLU A 143 -9.64 10.88 -18.78
C GLU A 143 -10.37 10.93 -20.13
N ARG A 144 -10.99 9.80 -20.54
CA ARG A 144 -11.74 9.71 -21.79
C ARG A 144 -13.04 10.51 -21.79
N THR A 145 -13.54 10.91 -20.63
CA THR A 145 -14.73 11.77 -20.52
C THR A 145 -14.38 13.25 -20.60
N LEU A 146 -13.09 13.61 -20.53
CA LEU A 146 -12.64 14.99 -20.61
C LEU A 146 -12.66 15.50 -22.06
N SER A 147 -13.09 16.75 -22.24
CA SER A 147 -12.86 17.48 -23.50
C SER A 147 -11.36 17.60 -23.77
N TRP A 148 -10.97 17.62 -25.04
CA TRP A 148 -9.55 17.72 -25.43
C TRP A 148 -8.78 18.87 -24.75
N ILE A 149 -9.41 20.04 -24.60
CA ILE A 149 -8.80 21.20 -23.92
C ILE A 149 -8.54 20.89 -22.44
N ARG A 150 -9.52 20.32 -21.74
CA ARG A 150 -9.37 19.89 -20.33
C ARG A 150 -8.35 18.78 -20.16
N LEU A 151 -8.28 17.84 -21.11
CA LEU A 151 -7.28 16.79 -21.09
C LEU A 151 -5.86 17.38 -21.20
N LEU A 152 -5.68 18.36 -22.09
CA LEU A 152 -4.41 19.05 -22.27
C LEU A 152 -4.03 19.86 -21.02
N ASP A 153 -4.97 20.62 -20.47
CA ASP A 153 -4.77 21.43 -19.26
C ASP A 153 -4.40 20.56 -18.05
N TRP A 154 -5.11 19.44 -17.88
CA TRP A 154 -4.81 18.45 -16.85
C TRP A 154 -3.41 17.84 -16.99
N LYS A 155 -3.00 17.48 -18.21
CA LYS A 155 -1.68 16.87 -18.46
C LYS A 155 -0.51 17.83 -18.36
N LEU A 156 -0.69 19.09 -18.79
CA LEU A 156 0.41 20.07 -18.85
C LEU A 156 0.51 20.92 -17.59
N ASN A 157 -0.62 21.39 -17.07
CA ASN A 157 -0.64 22.32 -15.94
C ASN A 157 -0.92 21.61 -14.61
N GLY A 158 -1.27 20.32 -14.64
CA GLY A 158 -1.69 19.59 -13.44
C GLY A 158 -3.00 20.11 -12.83
N ILE A 159 -3.71 20.99 -13.55
CA ILE A 159 -4.97 21.59 -13.10
C ILE A 159 -6.05 20.52 -13.23
N HIS A 160 -6.55 20.07 -12.09
CA HIS A 160 -7.69 19.17 -12.05
C HIS A 160 -8.98 20.02 -12.13
N PRO A 161 -9.97 19.62 -12.94
CA PRO A 161 -11.29 20.23 -12.90
C PRO A 161 -11.84 20.26 -11.46
N SER A 162 -12.47 21.36 -11.05
CA SER A 162 -13.00 21.54 -9.69
C SER A 162 -14.00 20.46 -9.26
N ASP A 163 -14.62 19.77 -10.22
CA ASP A 163 -15.57 18.68 -10.01
C ASP A 163 -15.05 17.33 -10.56
N SER A 164 -13.76 17.05 -10.41
CA SER A 164 -13.12 15.81 -10.89
C SER A 164 -13.55 14.58 -10.09
N ARG A 165 -14.81 14.18 -10.19
CA ARG A 165 -15.30 12.95 -9.59
C ARG A 165 -14.92 11.79 -10.50
N VAL A 166 -13.85 11.09 -10.15
CA VAL A 166 -13.49 9.84 -10.83
C VAL A 166 -14.44 8.74 -10.33
N PRO A 167 -15.27 8.13 -11.20
CA PRO A 167 -16.15 7.06 -10.78
C PRO A 167 -15.32 5.84 -10.38
N ILE A 168 -15.51 5.40 -9.14
CA ILE A 168 -14.95 4.16 -8.60
C ILE A 168 -16.10 3.15 -8.53
N ASP A 169 -15.98 2.08 -9.32
CA ASP A 169 -16.96 1.00 -9.45
C ASP A 169 -16.56 -0.27 -8.67
N PHE A 170 -15.58 -0.14 -7.78
CA PHE A 170 -15.09 -1.19 -6.90
C PHE A 170 -15.12 -0.72 -5.44
N GLU A 171 -14.95 -1.65 -4.50
CA GLU A 171 -15.02 -1.34 -3.08
C GLU A 171 -13.80 -0.50 -2.64
N PRO A 172 -13.99 0.68 -2.03
CA PRO A 172 -12.86 1.54 -1.67
C PRO A 172 -11.94 0.94 -0.61
N GLY A 173 -10.66 0.90 -0.94
CA GLY A 173 -9.57 0.53 -0.04
C GLY A 173 -9.50 -0.95 0.32
N GLU A 174 -8.31 -1.35 0.78
CA GLU A 174 -7.95 -2.73 1.12
C GLU A 174 -7.57 -2.82 2.60
N PHE A 175 -8.05 -3.85 3.29
CA PHE A 175 -7.50 -4.19 4.59
C PHE A 175 -6.23 -5.01 4.43
N GLU A 176 -5.28 -4.83 5.32
CA GLU A 176 -3.95 -5.46 5.20
C GLU A 176 -4.00 -6.99 5.47
N SER A 177 -5.15 -7.51 5.92
CA SER A 177 -5.50 -8.95 5.97
C SER A 177 -5.92 -9.53 4.63
N ASP A 178 -6.40 -8.69 3.70
CA ASP A 178 -6.85 -9.10 2.37
C ASP A 178 -5.67 -9.14 1.37
N ALA A 179 -4.54 -8.54 1.74
CA ALA A 179 -3.27 -8.63 1.03
C ALA A 179 -2.63 -10.02 1.25
N ASN A 180 -3.15 -11.03 0.55
CA ASN A 180 -2.66 -12.40 0.60
C ASN A 180 -1.29 -12.57 -0.13
N PRO A 181 -0.65 -13.74 0.00
CA PRO A 181 0.63 -13.93 0.66
C PRO A 181 1.82 -13.81 -0.31
N THR A 182 2.99 -13.64 0.26
CA THR A 182 4.32 -13.73 -0.34
C THR A 182 4.37 -14.65 -1.58
N ARG A 183 4.67 -14.06 -2.74
CA ARG A 183 5.14 -14.81 -3.91
C ARG A 183 6.40 -15.60 -3.49
N PRO A 184 6.52 -16.91 -3.77
CA PRO A 184 7.74 -17.63 -3.46
C PRO A 184 8.90 -16.97 -4.19
N GLU A 185 9.93 -16.55 -3.44
CA GLU A 185 11.20 -16.14 -4.01
C GLU A 185 11.66 -17.24 -4.97
N LYS A 186 11.86 -16.85 -6.23
CA LYS A 186 12.43 -17.72 -7.25
C LYS A 186 13.83 -18.12 -6.75
N PRO A 187 14.14 -19.40 -6.49
CA PRO A 187 15.49 -19.78 -6.13
C PRO A 187 16.40 -19.45 -7.32
N GLY A 188 17.46 -18.68 -7.05
CA GLY A 188 18.44 -18.26 -8.04
C GLY A 188 18.97 -19.45 -8.82
N GLY A 189 18.76 -19.45 -10.13
CA GLY A 189 19.38 -20.40 -11.04
C GLY A 189 20.89 -20.15 -11.05
N SER A 190 21.62 -20.98 -10.33
CA SER A 190 23.07 -21.11 -10.49
C SER A 190 23.33 -21.91 -11.76
N THR A 191 23.42 -21.22 -12.89
CA THR A 191 24.07 -21.75 -14.10
C THR A 191 25.46 -21.14 -14.19
N ASP A 192 26.49 -21.89 -13.81
CA ASP A 192 27.59 -22.12 -14.74
C ASP A 192 28.39 -23.37 -14.37
N GLY A 193 28.36 -24.31 -15.30
CA GLY A 193 29.05 -25.59 -15.27
C GLY A 193 29.34 -25.98 -16.71
N SER A 194 30.00 -25.10 -17.47
CA SER A 194 30.54 -25.45 -18.78
C SER A 194 31.92 -26.09 -18.63
N LEU A 195 31.91 -27.41 -18.49
CA LEU A 195 32.99 -28.28 -18.93
C LEU A 195 33.15 -28.14 -20.45
N LYS A 196 34.32 -27.71 -20.92
CA LYS A 196 34.81 -27.99 -22.27
C LYS A 196 36.13 -28.77 -22.19
N LEU A 197 36.03 -30.05 -22.56
CA LEU A 197 37.12 -30.84 -23.11
C LEU A 197 37.55 -30.23 -24.45
N ALA A 198 38.87 -30.13 -24.69
CA ALA A 198 39.55 -30.61 -25.90
C ALA A 198 40.95 -29.96 -26.03
N ALA A 199 42.01 -30.77 -25.87
CA ALA A 199 43.12 -30.97 -26.81
C ALA A 199 44.18 -31.87 -26.14
#